data_AF-A0A433B8Z5-F1
#
_entry.id   AF-A0A433B8Z5-F1
#
_cell.length_a   1.000
_cell.length_b   1.000
_cell.length_c   1.000
_cell.angle_alpha   90.00
_cell.angle_beta   90.00
_cell.angle_gamma   90.00
#
_symmetry.space_group_name_H-M   'P 1'
#
loop_
_entity.id
_entity.type
_entity.pdbx_description
1 polymer ?
#
loop_
_entity_poly.entity_id
_entity_poly.type
_entity_poly.pdbx_seq_one_letter_code
_entity_poly.pdbx_strand_id
1 'polypeptide(L)'
;MSEDDQEEDENEDDDIDLDEDPDKIEDEDMDDTNDNDVMFSDFFEAPARPHGGVGKRYNKKSIHFSTEHYAGKRTDRKEMDNQAGNRGAANVGEKDWTLGGEASSKARPLNSLLEEDLEFEHVVKPVPVITQETTETLEEMIKRRILDNAFNDVERKADPTFRPYLPSKRVELSDEKSKKSLAENYEDDYVKETTVGGIANEKDKVLKKEHQEIDNMFRDLCQKLDALSNFHYTPKPPKPEIAVISDAPAISMEEVIPVNVSDATLLAPEEVYDKKGL
;
A
#
# COMPACT_ATOMS: atom_id res chain seq x y z
N MET A 1 -35.30 13.28 25.49
CA MET A 1 -36.47 13.30 24.58
C MET A 1 -36.10 14.11 23.34
N SER A 2 -35.24 13.64 22.46
CA SER A 2 -34.70 12.29 22.17
C SER A 2 -33.39 12.57 21.41
N GLU A 3 -32.20 12.42 21.99
CA GLU A 3 -31.41 11.18 22.14
C GLU A 3 -31.21 10.44 20.80
N ASP A 4 -30.02 10.67 20.23
CA ASP A 4 -29.39 9.96 19.13
C ASP A 4 -29.02 8.53 19.57
N ASP A 5 -29.46 7.53 18.79
CA ASP A 5 -29.03 6.15 18.85
C ASP A 5 -27.68 6.00 18.12
N GLN A 6 -26.63 5.63 18.85
CA GLN A 6 -25.46 4.97 18.30
C GLN A 6 -25.39 3.57 18.94
N GLU A 7 -25.70 2.57 18.12
CA GLU A 7 -25.48 1.16 18.42
C GLU A 7 -23.98 0.86 18.31
N GLU A 8 -23.36 0.51 19.44
CA GLU A 8 -22.11 -0.25 19.51
C GLU A 8 -22.49 -1.69 19.84
N ASP A 9 -22.29 -2.63 18.91
CA ASP A 9 -22.32 -4.06 19.20
C ASP A 9 -21.07 -4.74 18.61
N GLU A 10 -20.22 -5.16 19.55
CA GLU A 10 -19.55 -6.46 19.70
C GLU A 10 -19.27 -7.31 18.44
N ASN A 11 -18.01 -7.76 18.30
CA ASN A 11 -17.57 -9.13 17.97
C ASN A 11 -16.02 -9.17 18.07
N GLU A 12 -15.48 -9.76 19.12
CA GLU A 12 -14.94 -11.14 19.15
C GLU A 12 -13.55 -11.22 18.48
N ASP A 13 -12.51 -10.97 19.29
CA ASP A 13 -11.12 -11.27 18.96
C ASP A 13 -10.92 -12.80 19.02
N ASP A 14 -10.71 -13.41 17.85
CA ASP A 14 -10.22 -14.78 17.70
C ASP A 14 -8.70 -14.82 17.99
N ASP A 15 -8.36 -15.23 19.21
CA ASP A 15 -7.02 -15.65 19.60
C ASP A 15 -6.66 -16.99 18.92
N ILE A 16 -5.76 -16.97 17.93
CA ILE A 16 -5.08 -18.17 17.41
C ILE A 16 -3.56 -17.93 17.27
N ASP A 17 -2.85 -18.63 18.15
CA ASP A 17 -1.43 -19.00 18.30
C ASP A 17 -0.44 -18.78 17.15
N LEU A 18 0.81 -18.39 17.49
CA LEU A 18 2.01 -19.23 17.31
C LEU A 18 3.28 -18.55 17.88
N ASP A 19 3.54 -18.71 19.19
CA ASP A 19 4.88 -18.50 19.76
C ASP A 19 5.38 -19.84 20.31
N GLU A 20 6.03 -20.61 19.43
CA GLU A 20 6.68 -21.87 19.74
C GLU A 20 8.17 -21.60 20.00
N ASP A 21 8.52 -21.39 21.28
CA ASP A 21 9.90 -21.33 21.79
C ASP A 21 10.53 -22.74 21.74
N PRO A 22 11.63 -22.97 21.00
CA PRO A 22 12.21 -24.31 20.83
C PRO A 22 13.15 -24.77 21.97
N ASP A 23 13.29 -24.02 23.07
CA ASP A 23 14.38 -24.25 24.04
C ASP A 23 13.93 -24.71 25.44
N LYS A 24 12.85 -25.49 25.53
CA LYS A 24 12.54 -26.30 26.73
C LYS A 24 12.74 -27.77 26.46
N ILE A 25 14.00 -28.21 26.58
CA ILE A 25 14.31 -29.60 26.85
C ILE A 25 14.34 -29.76 28.37
N GLU A 26 13.40 -30.56 28.86
CA GLU A 26 13.35 -31.08 30.21
C GLU A 26 14.48 -32.09 30.39
N ASP A 27 15.51 -31.73 31.15
CA ASP A 27 16.53 -32.66 31.60
C ASP A 27 15.95 -33.52 32.74
N GLU A 28 15.49 -34.72 32.38
CA GLU A 28 15.23 -35.80 33.34
C GLU A 28 16.57 -36.40 33.80
N ASP A 29 16.98 -36.05 35.02
CA ASP A 29 18.11 -36.65 35.73
C ASP A 29 17.84 -38.13 36.09
N MET A 30 18.56 -39.04 35.42
CA MET A 30 18.96 -40.35 35.96
C MET A 30 20.21 -40.88 35.24
N ASP A 31 21.39 -40.77 35.87
CA ASP A 31 22.25 -41.92 36.18
C ASP A 31 23.33 -41.50 37.20
N ASP A 32 23.30 -42.16 38.34
CA ASP A 32 24.28 -42.10 39.42
C ASP A 32 25.42 -43.07 39.07
N THR A 33 26.54 -42.54 38.57
CA THR A 33 27.80 -43.29 38.57
C THR A 33 28.95 -42.44 39.09
N ASN A 34 28.99 -42.32 40.41
CA ASN A 34 30.17 -42.23 41.28
C ASN A 34 31.54 -42.06 40.58
N ASP A 35 31.91 -40.82 40.24
CA ASP A 35 33.28 -40.43 39.95
C ASP A 35 33.82 -39.58 41.11
N ASN A 36 34.80 -40.17 41.79
CA ASN A 36 35.40 -39.73 43.04
C ASN A 36 35.86 -38.25 43.04
N ASP A 37 35.46 -37.53 44.10
CA ASP A 37 36.01 -36.23 44.52
C ASP A 37 37.54 -36.28 44.64
N VAL A 38 38.24 -35.82 43.61
CA VAL A 38 39.67 -35.49 43.71
C VAL A 38 39.78 -34.07 44.25
N MET A 39 40.08 -33.96 45.55
CA MET A 39 40.26 -32.67 46.21
C MET A 39 41.65 -32.09 45.93
N PHE A 40 41.75 -30.76 45.87
CA PHE A 40 42.98 -30.00 45.57
C PHE A 40 44.19 -30.35 46.47
N SER A 41 43.96 -30.94 47.65
CA SER A 41 45.00 -31.41 48.58
C SER A 41 45.78 -32.62 48.08
N ASP A 42 45.20 -33.44 47.19
CA ASP A 42 45.82 -34.70 46.74
C ASP A 42 46.93 -34.51 45.69
N PHE A 43 47.05 -33.30 45.13
CA PHE A 43 48.03 -32.99 44.09
C PHE A 43 49.39 -32.49 44.63
N PHE A 44 49.44 -31.94 45.85
CA PHE A 44 50.63 -31.25 46.37
C PHE A 44 51.29 -31.88 47.62
N GLU A 45 50.69 -32.90 48.25
CA GLU A 45 51.33 -33.59 49.38
C GLU A 45 52.15 -34.82 48.94
N ALA A 46 53.40 -34.89 49.40
CA ALA A 46 54.28 -36.03 49.16
C ALA A 46 53.76 -37.28 49.90
N PRO A 47 53.77 -38.48 49.28
CA PRO A 47 53.14 -39.64 49.88
C PRO A 47 53.80 -40.05 51.21
N ALA A 48 52.95 -40.29 52.21
CA ALA A 48 53.37 -40.70 53.55
C ALA A 48 54.22 -41.98 53.51
N ARG A 49 55.36 -41.96 54.21
CA ARG A 49 56.24 -43.13 54.37
C ARG A 49 55.68 -44.06 55.46
N PRO A 50 55.52 -45.38 55.22
CA PRO A 50 55.13 -46.29 56.29
C PRO A 50 56.33 -46.60 57.19
N HIS A 51 56.16 -46.36 58.49
CA HIS A 51 57.13 -46.66 59.53
C HIS A 51 56.85 -48.05 60.13
N GLY A 52 57.86 -48.92 60.14
CA GLY A 52 57.97 -50.05 61.08
C GLY A 52 57.77 -51.46 60.50
N GLY A 53 58.76 -52.34 60.74
CA GLY A 53 58.52 -53.79 60.73
C GLY A 53 59.64 -54.65 60.11
N VAL A 54 60.54 -55.13 60.96
CA VAL A 54 61.65 -56.06 60.67
C VAL A 54 61.13 -57.40 60.14
N GLY A 55 61.70 -57.94 59.05
CA GLY A 55 61.30 -59.26 58.59
C GLY A 55 61.95 -59.82 57.33
N LYS A 56 63.16 -60.38 57.51
CA LYS A 56 63.79 -61.47 56.75
C LYS A 56 64.27 -61.22 55.30
N ARG A 57 65.49 -61.71 55.11
CA ARG A 57 66.26 -61.77 53.87
C ARG A 57 65.70 -62.86 52.97
N TYR A 58 65.25 -62.48 51.78
CA TYR A 58 64.97 -63.42 50.69
C TYR A 58 65.49 -62.82 49.38
N ASN A 59 66.39 -63.58 48.78
CA ASN A 59 66.82 -63.62 47.39
C ASN A 59 66.70 -62.34 46.52
N LYS A 60 67.88 -61.84 46.12
CA LYS A 60 68.07 -60.78 45.12
C LYS A 60 67.61 -61.28 43.74
N LYS A 61 66.30 -61.25 43.47
CA LYS A 61 65.78 -61.20 42.11
C LYS A 61 65.78 -59.75 41.68
N SER A 62 66.56 -59.42 40.66
CA SER A 62 66.50 -58.14 39.97
C SER A 62 65.07 -57.92 39.49
N ILE A 63 64.32 -57.06 40.18
CA ILE A 63 63.13 -56.44 39.61
C ILE A 63 63.65 -55.64 38.42
N HIS A 64 63.43 -56.18 37.23
CA HIS A 64 63.56 -55.44 35.99
C HIS A 64 62.43 -54.41 36.04
N PHE A 65 62.76 -53.21 36.54
CA PHE A 65 61.89 -52.05 36.41
C PHE A 65 61.79 -51.77 34.91
N SER A 66 60.74 -52.29 34.27
CA SER A 66 60.50 -51.98 32.87
C SER A 66 60.25 -50.48 32.78
N THR A 67 61.16 -49.80 32.11
CA THR A 67 61.05 -48.38 31.76
C THR A 67 59.84 -48.10 30.85
N GLU A 68 59.17 -49.14 30.30
CA GLU A 68 57.98 -49.01 29.47
C GLU A 68 56.81 -48.24 30.11
N HIS A 69 56.46 -48.48 31.38
CA HIS A 69 55.26 -47.83 31.97
C HIS A 69 55.47 -46.34 32.31
N TYR A 70 56.72 -45.86 32.29
CA TYR A 70 57.06 -44.44 32.40
C TYR A 70 57.36 -43.80 31.04
N ALA A 71 57.44 -44.58 29.96
CA ALA A 71 57.71 -44.07 28.61
C ALA A 71 56.51 -43.32 28.04
N GLY A 72 55.29 -43.89 28.14
CA GLY A 72 54.04 -43.24 27.68
C GLY A 72 53.76 -41.92 28.41
N LYS A 73 53.80 -41.91 29.75
CA LYS A 73 53.62 -40.65 30.52
C LYS A 73 54.68 -39.58 30.22
N ARG A 74 55.87 -39.97 29.74
CA ARG A 74 56.95 -39.02 29.38
C ARG A 74 56.81 -38.48 27.96
N THR A 75 56.29 -39.25 27.01
CA THR A 75 55.95 -38.74 25.68
C THR A 75 54.79 -37.77 25.79
N ASP A 76 53.74 -38.14 26.51
CA ASP A 76 52.55 -37.31 26.72
C ASP A 76 52.92 -36.02 27.47
N ARG A 77 53.79 -36.10 28.50
CA ARG A 77 54.25 -34.90 29.21
C ARG A 77 55.04 -33.95 28.32
N LYS A 78 55.89 -34.48 27.43
CA LYS A 78 56.64 -33.65 26.47
C LYS A 78 55.73 -33.03 25.43
N GLU A 79 54.73 -33.75 24.93
CA GLU A 79 53.73 -33.23 24.00
C GLU A 79 52.89 -32.12 24.64
N MET A 80 52.49 -32.30 25.90
CA MET A 80 51.79 -31.28 26.69
C MET A 80 52.67 -30.07 26.98
N ASP A 81 53.94 -30.27 27.35
CA ASP A 81 54.88 -29.17 27.59
C ASP A 81 55.18 -28.42 26.27
N ASN A 82 55.27 -29.11 25.13
CA ASN A 82 55.40 -28.51 23.80
C ASN A 82 54.14 -27.73 23.38
N GLN A 83 52.96 -28.28 23.64
CA GLN A 83 51.69 -27.60 23.38
C GLN A 83 51.53 -26.37 24.27
N ALA A 84 51.91 -26.46 25.56
CA ALA A 84 51.93 -25.34 26.48
C ALA A 84 52.93 -24.26 26.03
N GLY A 85 54.10 -24.67 25.52
CA GLY A 85 55.06 -23.76 24.90
C GLY A 85 54.50 -23.05 23.66
N ASN A 86 53.85 -23.79 22.76
CA ASN A 86 53.24 -23.23 21.54
C ASN A 86 52.09 -22.27 21.86
N ARG A 87 51.23 -22.62 22.84
CA ARG A 87 50.16 -21.74 23.34
C ARG A 87 50.72 -20.49 24.03
N GLY A 88 51.78 -20.65 24.83
CA GLY A 88 52.47 -19.54 25.48
C GLY A 88 53.08 -18.57 24.46
N ALA A 89 53.69 -19.08 23.39
CA ALA A 89 54.22 -18.27 22.30
C ALA A 89 53.12 -17.56 21.49
N ALA A 90 52.03 -18.28 21.15
CA ALA A 90 50.89 -17.71 20.43
C ALA A 90 50.20 -16.59 21.22
N ASN A 91 50.12 -16.71 22.55
CA ASN A 91 49.51 -15.69 23.40
C ASN A 91 50.37 -14.41 23.56
N VAL A 92 51.69 -14.53 23.38
CA VAL A 92 52.62 -13.39 23.46
C VAL A 92 52.82 -12.72 22.09
N GLY A 93 52.51 -13.42 20.99
CA GLY A 93 52.61 -12.92 19.62
C GLY A 93 51.57 -11.84 19.27
N GLU A 94 51.72 -11.28 18.07
CA GLU A 94 50.73 -10.36 17.50
C GLU A 94 49.42 -11.11 17.23
N LYS A 95 48.31 -10.48 17.60
CA LYS A 95 46.97 -11.05 17.36
C LYS A 95 46.60 -10.88 15.89
N ASP A 96 45.77 -11.80 15.40
CA ASP A 96 45.19 -11.66 14.07
C ASP A 96 44.32 -10.40 13.98
N TRP A 97 44.22 -9.82 12.79
CA TRP A 97 43.50 -8.56 12.57
C TRP A 97 42.00 -8.69 12.83
N THR A 98 41.45 -9.89 12.66
CA THR A 98 40.06 -10.26 12.99
C THR A 98 39.79 -10.18 14.50
N LEU A 99 40.79 -10.49 15.32
CA LEU A 99 40.75 -10.47 16.78
C LEU A 99 41.09 -9.08 17.37
N GLY A 100 41.55 -8.16 16.53
CA GLY A 100 41.78 -6.76 16.87
C GLY A 100 40.53 -5.93 16.63
N GLY A 101 40.08 -5.18 17.63
CA GLY A 101 39.08 -4.13 17.39
C GLY A 101 39.62 -3.05 16.44
N GLU A 102 38.72 -2.39 15.71
CA GLU A 102 39.04 -1.24 14.85
C GLU A 102 40.11 -1.52 13.77
N ALA A 103 40.01 -2.68 13.10
CA ALA A 103 40.94 -3.05 12.03
C ALA A 103 40.81 -2.12 10.80
N SER A 104 41.82 -1.25 10.61
CA SER A 104 41.93 -0.38 9.43
C SER A 104 42.37 -1.14 8.17
N SER A 105 42.07 -0.62 6.98
CA SER A 105 42.41 -1.28 5.70
C SER A 105 43.92 -1.53 5.50
N LYS A 106 44.79 -0.80 6.20
CA LYS A 106 46.26 -1.01 6.14
C LYS A 106 46.76 -2.08 7.11
N ALA A 107 45.99 -2.39 8.16
CA ALA A 107 46.37 -3.35 9.19
C ALA A 107 46.10 -4.80 8.78
N ARG A 108 45.25 -5.01 7.76
CA ARG A 108 44.91 -6.32 7.20
C ARG A 108 45.53 -6.54 5.82
N PRO A 109 45.79 -7.80 5.43
CA PRO A 109 46.21 -8.14 4.07
C PRO A 109 45.17 -7.72 3.02
N LEU A 110 45.64 -7.52 1.78
CA LEU A 110 44.77 -7.17 0.66
C LEU A 110 43.79 -8.32 0.37
N ASN A 111 42.52 -7.99 0.13
CA ASN A 111 41.40 -8.93 -0.10
C ASN A 111 41.01 -9.88 1.06
N SER A 112 41.60 -9.74 2.25
CA SER A 112 41.28 -10.60 3.39
C SER A 112 39.81 -10.57 3.84
N LEU A 113 39.06 -9.49 3.53
CA LEU A 113 37.63 -9.39 3.85
C LEU A 113 36.75 -10.36 3.06
N LEU A 114 37.20 -10.85 1.90
CA LEU A 114 36.43 -11.80 1.08
C LEU A 114 36.51 -13.22 1.63
N GLU A 115 37.47 -13.50 2.50
CA GLU A 115 37.73 -14.82 3.07
C GLU A 115 37.00 -15.01 4.42
N GLU A 116 36.70 -13.91 5.11
CA GLU A 116 36.07 -13.92 6.43
C GLU A 116 34.56 -13.66 6.33
N ASP A 117 33.76 -14.50 6.99
CA ASP A 117 32.31 -14.34 7.10
C ASP A 117 31.96 -13.39 8.25
N LEU A 118 31.81 -12.10 7.93
CA LEU A 118 31.43 -11.06 8.90
C LEU A 118 29.95 -10.67 8.75
N GLU A 119 29.24 -10.59 9.87
CA GLU A 119 27.87 -10.10 9.93
C GLU A 119 27.84 -8.59 10.12
N PHE A 120 27.05 -7.89 9.31
CA PHE A 120 26.84 -6.45 9.42
C PHE A 120 25.42 -6.06 9.03
N GLU A 121 24.94 -4.97 9.63
CA GLU A 121 23.61 -4.46 9.37
C GLU A 121 23.53 -3.72 8.03
N HIS A 122 22.41 -3.93 7.34
CA HIS A 122 22.06 -3.21 6.12
C HIS A 122 21.01 -2.14 6.43
N VAL A 123 21.26 -0.90 6.01
CA VAL A 123 20.39 0.25 6.33
C VAL A 123 19.07 0.23 5.53
N VAL A 124 19.05 -0.42 4.36
CA VAL A 124 17.91 -0.38 3.43
C VAL A 124 17.53 -1.80 3.04
N LYS A 125 16.21 -2.04 2.92
CA LYS A 125 15.69 -3.28 2.37
C LYS A 125 16.14 -3.42 0.91
N PRO A 126 16.76 -4.54 0.51
CA PRO A 126 17.17 -4.73 -0.87
C PRO A 126 15.94 -4.72 -1.79
N VAL A 127 16.16 -4.29 -3.03
CA VAL A 127 15.11 -4.35 -4.06
C VAL A 127 14.76 -5.82 -4.28
N PRO A 128 13.47 -6.21 -4.18
CA PRO A 128 13.07 -7.60 -4.40
C PRO A 128 13.40 -8.00 -5.84
N VAL A 129 13.96 -9.19 -5.99
CA VAL A 129 14.26 -9.76 -7.31
C VAL A 129 12.97 -10.36 -7.87
N ILE A 130 12.62 -10.00 -9.11
CA ILE A 130 11.43 -10.52 -9.79
C ILE A 130 11.70 -11.99 -10.18
N THR A 131 11.12 -12.91 -9.42
CA THR A 131 11.18 -14.36 -9.69
C THR A 131 9.91 -14.81 -10.42
N GLN A 132 9.95 -15.98 -11.05
CA GLN A 132 8.79 -16.53 -11.77
C GLN A 132 7.56 -16.70 -10.85
N GLU A 133 7.76 -17.16 -9.61
CA GLU A 133 6.68 -17.31 -8.63
C GLU A 133 5.99 -15.97 -8.31
N THR A 134 6.76 -14.89 -8.17
CA THR A 134 6.18 -13.54 -7.95
C THR A 134 5.40 -13.04 -9.17
N THR A 135 5.79 -13.43 -10.37
CA THR A 135 5.03 -13.09 -11.59
C THR A 135 3.76 -13.91 -11.72
N GLU A 136 3.80 -15.20 -11.38
CA GLU A 136 2.64 -16.09 -11.43
C GLU A 136 1.55 -15.63 -10.45
N THR A 137 1.93 -15.32 -9.22
CA THR A 137 1.01 -14.76 -8.20
C THR A 137 0.41 -13.43 -8.62
N LEU A 138 1.20 -12.54 -9.23
CA LEU A 138 0.71 -11.27 -9.78
C LEU A 138 -0.28 -11.51 -10.92
N GLU A 139 0.01 -12.44 -11.84
CA GLU A 139 -0.90 -12.78 -12.94
C GLU A 139 -2.22 -13.37 -12.46
N GLU A 140 -2.20 -14.24 -11.45
CA GLU A 140 -3.41 -14.78 -10.84
C GLU A 140 -4.28 -13.68 -10.22
N MET A 141 -3.66 -12.71 -9.54
CA MET A 141 -4.36 -11.54 -8.99
C MET A 141 -5.00 -10.69 -10.10
N ILE A 142 -4.26 -10.45 -11.20
CA ILE A 142 -4.77 -9.69 -12.35
C ILE A 142 -5.93 -10.44 -13.00
N LYS A 143 -5.79 -11.76 -13.24
CA LYS A 143 -6.85 -12.61 -13.80
C LYS A 143 -8.11 -12.55 -12.93
N ARG A 144 -7.97 -12.64 -11.61
CA ARG A 144 -9.09 -12.50 -10.66
C ARG A 144 -9.79 -11.15 -10.78
N ARG A 145 -9.03 -10.04 -10.79
CA ARG A 145 -9.62 -8.68 -10.93
C ARG A 145 -10.33 -8.47 -12.25
N ILE A 146 -9.82 -9.04 -13.34
CA ILE A 146 -10.49 -8.99 -14.65
C ILE A 146 -11.79 -9.79 -14.62
N LEU A 147 -11.80 -10.99 -14.02
CA LEU A 147 -13.02 -11.79 -13.86
C LEU A 147 -14.08 -11.04 -13.03
N ASP A 148 -13.65 -10.36 -11.98
CA ASP A 148 -14.51 -9.58 -11.09
C ASP A 148 -14.89 -8.20 -11.67
N ASN A 149 -14.32 -7.81 -12.83
CA ASN A 149 -14.41 -6.46 -13.41
C ASN A 149 -14.12 -5.32 -12.40
N ALA A 150 -13.26 -5.59 -11.43
CA ALA A 150 -12.92 -4.68 -10.35
C ALA A 150 -11.75 -3.76 -10.75
N PHE A 151 -12.04 -2.80 -11.63
CA PHE A 151 -11.07 -1.82 -12.11
C PHE A 151 -11.12 -0.52 -11.31
N ASN A 152 -9.95 -0.01 -10.94
CA ASN A 152 -9.81 1.28 -10.26
C ASN A 152 -9.66 2.45 -11.27
N ASP A 153 -10.36 2.37 -12.41
CA ASP A 153 -10.30 3.41 -13.44
C ASP A 153 -11.10 4.65 -13.03
N VAL A 154 -10.62 5.83 -13.40
CA VAL A 154 -11.33 7.08 -13.13
C VAL A 154 -12.51 7.22 -14.07
N GLU A 155 -13.72 7.22 -13.52
CA GLU A 155 -14.93 7.46 -14.29
C GLU A 155 -14.99 8.89 -14.85
N ARG A 156 -15.45 9.01 -16.11
CA ARG A 156 -15.72 10.31 -16.71
C ARG A 156 -16.92 10.95 -16.01
N LYS A 157 -16.67 12.06 -15.31
CA LYS A 157 -17.73 12.87 -14.71
C LYS A 157 -18.54 13.53 -15.82
N ALA A 158 -19.82 13.18 -15.92
CA ALA A 158 -20.77 13.99 -16.66
C ALA A 158 -20.99 15.32 -15.92
N ASP A 159 -21.25 16.40 -16.65
CA ASP A 159 -21.50 17.71 -16.03
C ASP A 159 -22.70 17.60 -15.06
N PRO A 160 -22.50 17.82 -13.75
CA PRO A 160 -23.55 17.65 -12.74
C PRO A 160 -24.71 18.65 -12.93
N THR A 161 -24.47 19.72 -13.71
CA THR A 161 -25.43 20.79 -14.01
C THR A 161 -26.49 20.39 -15.05
N PHE A 162 -26.36 19.23 -15.72
CA PHE A 162 -27.32 18.83 -16.75
C PHE A 162 -28.68 18.32 -16.21
N ARG A 163 -28.89 18.29 -14.88
CA ARG A 163 -30.20 17.91 -14.32
C ARG A 163 -31.13 19.13 -14.30
N PRO A 164 -32.15 19.23 -15.18
CA PRO A 164 -33.09 20.34 -15.11
C PRO A 164 -33.88 20.26 -13.81
N TYR A 165 -33.91 21.36 -13.05
CA TYR A 165 -34.75 21.49 -11.88
C TYR A 165 -36.22 21.51 -12.32
N LEU A 166 -36.96 20.45 -11.98
CA LEU A 166 -38.37 20.26 -12.32
C LEU A 166 -39.19 20.16 -11.02
N PRO A 167 -39.80 21.27 -10.54
CA PRO A 167 -40.61 21.27 -9.32
C PRO A 167 -41.78 20.30 -9.38
N SER A 168 -42.34 20.06 -10.56
CA SER A 168 -43.43 19.10 -10.76
C SER A 168 -43.08 17.65 -10.44
N LYS A 169 -41.79 17.27 -10.42
CA LYS A 169 -41.35 15.94 -9.96
C LYS A 169 -41.33 15.83 -8.43
N ARG A 170 -41.36 16.95 -7.70
CA ARG A 170 -41.44 16.97 -6.24
C ARG A 170 -42.92 16.94 -5.87
N VAL A 171 -43.35 15.84 -5.27
CA VAL A 171 -44.74 15.69 -4.79
C VAL A 171 -44.87 16.44 -3.48
N GLU A 172 -45.31 17.69 -3.57
CA GLU A 172 -45.74 18.47 -2.40
C GLU A 172 -47.27 18.49 -2.38
N LEU A 173 -47.86 17.82 -1.38
CA LEU A 173 -49.30 17.81 -1.15
C LEU A 173 -49.69 19.11 -0.44
N SER A 174 -50.67 19.85 -0.98
CA SER A 174 -51.23 21.03 -0.31
C SER A 174 -52.46 20.65 0.50
N ASP A 175 -52.51 21.02 1.78
CA ASP A 175 -53.68 20.81 2.66
C ASP A 175 -54.78 21.87 2.46
N GLU A 176 -54.58 22.84 1.56
CA GLU A 176 -55.57 23.84 1.20
C GLU A 176 -56.69 23.24 0.34
N LYS A 177 -57.92 23.76 0.49
CA LYS A 177 -59.05 23.36 -0.34
C LYS A 177 -58.76 23.69 -1.81
N SER A 178 -59.05 22.74 -2.70
CA SER A 178 -58.92 22.94 -4.15
C SER A 178 -59.72 24.15 -4.61
N LYS A 179 -59.07 25.05 -5.36
CA LYS A 179 -59.70 26.20 -6.01
C LYS A 179 -60.47 25.82 -7.28
N LYS A 180 -60.17 24.64 -7.84
CA LYS A 180 -60.78 24.10 -9.06
C LYS A 180 -61.88 23.09 -8.75
N SER A 181 -62.91 23.06 -9.59
CA SER A 181 -64.00 22.08 -9.52
C SER A 181 -63.54 20.72 -10.04
N LEU A 182 -64.24 19.64 -9.63
CA LEU A 182 -63.92 18.29 -10.10
C LEU A 182 -64.01 18.18 -11.63
N ALA A 183 -65.01 18.82 -12.25
CA ALA A 183 -65.17 18.83 -13.71
C ALA A 183 -64.00 19.51 -14.43
N GLU A 184 -63.47 20.59 -13.86
CA GLU A 184 -62.33 21.35 -14.41
C GLU A 184 -61.02 20.55 -14.29
N ASN A 185 -60.84 19.81 -13.20
CA ASN A 185 -59.69 18.90 -13.06
C ASN A 185 -59.70 17.79 -14.12
N TYR A 186 -60.88 17.21 -14.41
CA TYR A 186 -61.02 16.20 -15.47
C TYR A 186 -60.80 16.79 -16.86
N GLU A 187 -61.25 18.02 -17.12
CA GLU A 187 -60.97 18.73 -18.37
C GLU A 187 -59.46 18.96 -18.54
N ASP A 188 -58.80 19.50 -17.51
CA ASP A 188 -57.36 19.74 -17.50
C ASP A 188 -56.55 18.45 -17.73
N ASP A 189 -56.95 17.34 -17.09
CA ASP A 189 -56.27 16.05 -17.23
C ASP A 189 -56.51 15.44 -18.63
N TYR A 190 -57.71 15.57 -19.19
CA TYR A 190 -57.99 15.15 -20.57
C TYR A 190 -57.17 15.95 -21.60
N VAL A 191 -57.04 17.27 -21.41
CA VAL A 191 -56.20 18.10 -22.30
C VAL A 191 -54.72 17.73 -22.15
N LYS A 192 -54.24 17.40 -20.93
CA LYS A 192 -52.86 16.92 -20.71
C LYS A 192 -52.56 15.61 -21.44
N GLU A 193 -53.51 14.66 -21.44
CA GLU A 193 -53.34 13.37 -22.10
C GLU A 193 -53.43 13.47 -23.63
N THR A 194 -54.29 14.36 -24.15
CA THR A 194 -54.49 14.52 -25.60
C THR A 194 -53.41 15.39 -26.26
N THR A 195 -52.73 16.26 -25.51
CA THR A 195 -51.62 17.08 -26.02
C THR A 195 -50.29 16.31 -25.95
N VAL A 196 -49.82 15.83 -27.10
CA VAL A 196 -48.49 15.21 -27.24
C VAL A 196 -47.42 16.22 -26.86
N GLY A 197 -46.89 16.11 -25.65
CA GLY A 197 -45.88 17.02 -25.08
C GLY A 197 -46.15 17.46 -23.63
N GLY A 198 -47.36 17.20 -23.11
CA GLY A 198 -47.74 17.54 -21.74
C GLY A 198 -47.92 19.04 -21.53
N ILE A 199 -48.98 19.43 -20.83
CA ILE A 199 -49.14 20.84 -20.42
C ILE A 199 -48.16 21.09 -19.28
N ALA A 200 -47.20 22.00 -19.49
CA ALA A 200 -46.35 22.49 -18.41
C ALA A 200 -47.24 22.93 -17.24
N ASN A 201 -47.00 22.35 -16.06
CA ASN A 201 -47.79 22.64 -14.87
C ASN A 201 -47.81 24.15 -14.61
N GLU A 202 -48.89 24.66 -14.03
CA GLU A 202 -48.99 26.09 -13.69
C GLU A 202 -47.80 26.54 -12.83
N LYS A 203 -47.37 25.70 -11.89
CA LYS A 203 -46.15 25.88 -11.08
C LYS A 203 -44.88 25.99 -11.95
N ASP A 204 -44.73 25.13 -12.95
CA ASP A 204 -43.58 25.15 -13.87
C ASP A 204 -43.60 26.41 -14.77
N LYS A 205 -44.78 26.91 -15.14
CA LYS A 205 -44.94 28.17 -15.88
C LYS A 205 -44.56 29.39 -15.05
N VAL A 206 -44.97 29.43 -13.78
CA VAL A 206 -44.58 30.51 -12.84
C VAL A 206 -43.06 30.48 -12.63
N LEU A 207 -42.48 29.32 -12.33
CA LEU A 207 -41.04 29.15 -12.16
C LEU A 207 -40.26 29.59 -13.41
N LYS A 208 -40.76 29.25 -14.61
CA LYS A 208 -40.11 29.66 -15.86
C LYS A 208 -40.08 31.19 -16.01
N LYS A 209 -41.11 31.91 -15.54
CA LYS A 209 -41.11 33.38 -15.54
C LYS A 209 -40.10 33.94 -14.54
N GLU A 210 -40.04 33.38 -13.34
CA GLU A 210 -39.06 33.77 -12.31
C GLU A 210 -37.63 33.53 -12.81
N HIS A 211 -37.35 32.37 -13.42
CA HIS A 211 -36.06 32.08 -14.04
C HIS A 211 -35.70 33.10 -15.14
N GLN A 212 -36.67 33.50 -15.97
CA GLN A 212 -36.44 34.54 -16.99
C GLN A 212 -36.13 35.90 -16.39
N GLU A 213 -36.80 36.28 -15.30
CA GLU A 213 -36.52 37.52 -14.58
C GLU A 213 -35.12 37.52 -13.97
N ILE A 214 -34.75 36.42 -13.28
CA ILE A 214 -33.42 36.23 -12.70
C ILE A 214 -32.34 36.25 -13.80
N ASP A 215 -32.57 35.57 -14.92
CA ASP A 215 -31.63 35.57 -16.05
C ASP A 215 -31.40 36.98 -16.59
N ASN A 216 -32.45 37.81 -16.68
CA ASN A 216 -32.32 39.20 -17.13
C ASN A 216 -31.56 40.06 -16.11
N MET A 217 -31.91 39.96 -14.82
CA MET A 217 -31.19 40.66 -13.76
C MET A 217 -29.71 40.25 -13.70
N PHE A 218 -29.42 38.95 -13.89
CA PHE A 218 -28.06 38.42 -13.89
C PHE A 218 -27.27 38.91 -15.10
N ARG A 219 -27.88 38.96 -16.29
CA ARG A 219 -27.26 39.55 -17.49
C ARG A 219 -26.89 41.02 -17.26
N ASP A 220 -27.81 41.81 -16.72
CA ASP A 220 -27.60 43.23 -16.41
C ASP A 220 -26.49 43.42 -15.36
N LEU A 221 -26.46 42.58 -14.33
CA LEU A 221 -25.43 42.61 -13.30
C LEU A 221 -24.05 42.25 -13.87
N CYS A 222 -23.94 41.15 -14.63
CA CYS A 222 -22.70 40.77 -15.29
C CYS A 222 -22.19 41.88 -16.20
N GLN A 223 -23.06 42.48 -17.03
CA GLN A 223 -22.65 43.57 -17.91
C GLN A 223 -22.06 44.76 -17.14
N LYS A 224 -22.64 45.11 -15.98
CA LYS A 224 -22.13 46.17 -15.11
C LYS A 224 -20.79 45.80 -14.46
N LEU A 225 -20.62 44.55 -14.01
CA LEU A 225 -19.38 44.06 -13.40
C LEU A 225 -18.25 43.92 -14.42
N ASP A 226 -18.57 43.45 -15.63
CA ASP A 226 -17.64 43.34 -16.75
C ASP A 226 -17.13 44.73 -17.15
N ALA A 227 -18.03 45.73 -17.22
CA ALA A 227 -17.65 47.12 -17.47
C ALA A 227 -16.82 47.74 -16.31
N LEU A 228 -17.16 47.43 -15.05
CA LEU A 228 -16.42 47.90 -13.88
C LEU A 228 -15.00 47.31 -13.80
N SER A 229 -14.82 46.07 -14.25
CA SER A 229 -13.53 45.38 -14.29
C SER A 229 -12.69 45.69 -15.54
N ASN A 230 -13.07 46.72 -16.31
CA ASN A 230 -12.42 47.07 -17.58
C ASN A 230 -12.35 45.88 -18.57
N PHE A 231 -13.39 45.04 -18.55
CA PHE A 231 -13.49 43.82 -19.35
C PHE A 231 -12.39 42.77 -19.10
N HIS A 232 -11.77 42.76 -17.92
CA HIS A 232 -10.86 41.69 -17.49
C HIS A 232 -11.59 40.64 -16.64
N TYR A 233 -12.41 39.81 -17.29
CA TYR A 233 -13.20 38.76 -16.64
C TYR A 233 -13.03 37.42 -17.35
N THR A 234 -13.40 36.34 -16.67
CA THR A 234 -13.46 35.00 -17.28
C THR A 234 -14.72 34.91 -18.16
N PRO A 235 -14.58 34.61 -19.46
CA PRO A 235 -15.73 34.53 -20.35
C PRO A 235 -16.72 33.47 -19.87
N LYS A 236 -18.01 33.66 -20.20
CA LYS A 236 -19.06 32.72 -19.82
C LYS A 236 -18.78 31.35 -20.45
N PRO A 237 -19.08 30.24 -19.76
CA PRO A 237 -18.90 28.91 -20.32
C PRO A 237 -19.75 28.76 -21.59
N PRO A 238 -19.22 28.11 -22.65
CA PRO A 238 -19.94 27.95 -23.90
C PRO A 238 -21.21 27.13 -23.66
N LYS A 239 -22.36 27.74 -23.93
CA LYS A 239 -23.64 27.04 -23.93
C LYS A 239 -23.95 26.58 -25.35
N PRO A 240 -24.44 25.35 -25.56
CA PRO A 240 -24.88 24.93 -26.88
C PRO A 240 -26.09 25.77 -27.30
N GLU A 241 -25.91 26.66 -28.28
CA GLU A 241 -26.96 27.47 -28.87
C GLU A 241 -27.34 26.87 -30.22
N ILE A 242 -28.61 26.51 -30.39
CA ILE A 242 -29.13 25.98 -31.65
C ILE A 242 -29.64 27.18 -32.46
N ALA A 243 -28.92 27.54 -33.51
CA ALA A 243 -29.38 28.52 -34.50
C ALA A 243 -30.06 27.79 -35.65
N VAL A 244 -31.34 28.07 -35.87
CA VAL A 244 -32.07 27.54 -37.04
C VAL A 244 -31.86 28.51 -38.19
N ILE A 245 -31.03 28.12 -39.16
CA ILE A 245 -30.79 28.88 -40.39
C ILE A 245 -31.84 28.44 -41.42
N SER A 246 -32.46 29.41 -42.09
CA SER A 246 -33.41 29.14 -43.17
C SER A 246 -32.71 29.16 -44.53
N ASP A 247 -33.25 28.41 -45.49
CA ASP A 247 -32.77 28.43 -46.88
C ASP A 247 -33.18 29.75 -47.56
N ALA A 248 -32.34 30.77 -47.36
CA ALA A 248 -32.47 32.09 -47.94
C ALA A 248 -31.20 32.43 -48.74
N PRO A 249 -31.30 33.27 -49.79
CA PRO A 249 -30.12 33.79 -50.47
C PRO A 249 -29.28 34.63 -49.51
N ALA A 250 -27.96 34.51 -49.59
CA ALA A 250 -27.02 35.22 -48.71
C ALA A 250 -27.25 36.75 -48.73
N ILE A 251 -27.68 37.29 -49.86
CA ILE A 251 -28.03 38.71 -50.06
C ILE A 251 -29.06 39.20 -49.02
N SER A 252 -30.01 38.37 -48.60
CA SER A 252 -31.03 38.76 -47.62
C SER A 252 -30.46 38.95 -46.21
N MET A 253 -29.28 38.39 -45.92
CA MET A 253 -28.58 38.54 -44.65
C MET A 253 -27.49 39.64 -44.69
N GLU A 254 -27.15 40.14 -45.88
CA GLU A 254 -26.17 41.21 -46.04
C GLU A 254 -26.76 42.57 -45.66
N GLU A 255 -25.88 43.51 -45.31
CA GLU A 255 -26.28 44.91 -45.07
C GLU A 255 -26.74 45.56 -46.38
N VAL A 256 -27.70 46.48 -46.31
CA VAL A 256 -28.24 47.17 -47.49
C VAL A 256 -27.20 48.16 -48.02
N ILE A 257 -26.33 47.69 -48.90
CA ILE A 257 -25.30 48.45 -49.60
C ILE A 257 -25.53 48.29 -51.11
N PRO A 258 -25.33 49.34 -51.94
CA PRO A 258 -25.60 49.27 -53.37
C PRO A 258 -24.75 48.27 -54.17
N VAL A 259 -23.74 47.63 -53.56
CA VAL A 259 -22.88 46.64 -54.18
C VAL A 259 -23.05 45.32 -53.44
N ASN A 260 -23.50 44.30 -54.14
CA ASN A 260 -23.61 42.93 -53.63
C ASN A 260 -22.34 42.13 -53.97
N VAL A 261 -21.97 41.20 -53.09
CA VAL A 261 -20.72 40.42 -53.23
C VAL A 261 -21.00 38.94 -53.50
N SER A 262 -22.18 38.40 -53.13
CA SER A 262 -22.43 36.96 -53.13
C SER A 262 -23.81 36.56 -53.69
N ASP A 263 -23.85 35.54 -54.55
CA ASP A 263 -25.09 34.92 -55.11
C ASP A 263 -25.42 33.55 -54.48
N ALA A 264 -24.67 33.11 -53.46
CA ALA A 264 -24.84 31.80 -52.83
C ALA A 264 -26.05 31.71 -51.88
N THR A 265 -26.59 30.51 -51.68
CA THR A 265 -27.58 30.19 -50.64
C THR A 265 -26.89 29.89 -49.31
N LEU A 266 -27.57 30.16 -48.19
CA LEU A 266 -27.00 29.94 -46.84
C LEU A 266 -26.82 28.47 -46.49
N LEU A 267 -27.66 27.59 -47.05
CA LEU A 267 -27.66 26.17 -46.77
C LEU A 267 -26.71 25.42 -47.72
N ALA A 268 -25.88 24.54 -47.17
CA ALA A 268 -24.97 23.71 -47.98
C ALA A 268 -25.76 22.63 -48.74
N PRO A 269 -25.28 22.16 -49.91
CA PRO A 269 -25.95 21.10 -50.65
C PRO A 269 -26.17 19.80 -49.85
N GLU A 270 -25.29 19.46 -48.91
CA GLU A 270 -25.43 18.31 -48.01
C GLU A 270 -26.54 18.51 -46.97
N GLU A 271 -26.78 19.74 -46.52
CA GLU A 271 -27.87 20.09 -45.61
C GLU A 271 -29.23 20.12 -46.33
N VAL A 272 -29.23 20.42 -47.63
CA VAL A 272 -30.41 20.32 -48.51
C VAL A 272 -30.72 18.86 -48.85
N TYR A 273 -29.67 18.09 -49.18
CA TYR A 273 -29.79 16.70 -49.58
C TYR A 273 -28.58 15.90 -49.12
N ASP A 274 -28.77 15.17 -48.03
CA ASP A 274 -27.84 14.13 -47.62
C ASP A 274 -28.30 12.78 -48.20
N LYS A 275 -27.44 12.16 -49.01
CA LYS A 275 -27.65 10.79 -49.45
C LYS A 275 -27.30 9.88 -48.28
N LYS A 276 -28.28 9.62 -47.39
CA LYS A 276 -28.15 8.60 -46.32
C LYS A 276 -27.44 7.37 -46.88
N GLY A 277 -26.26 7.11 -46.36
CA GLY A 277 -25.26 6.25 -46.98
C GLY A 277 -25.75 4.83 -47.29
N LEU A 278 -25.11 4.25 -48.32
CA LEU A 278 -24.74 2.83 -48.31
C LEU A 278 -23.94 2.51 -47.03
#